data_AF-A0A4Q0AK42-F1
#
_entry.id   AF-A0A4Q0AK42-F1
#
_cell.length_a   1.000
_cell.length_b   1.000
_cell.length_c   1.000
_cell.angle_alpha   90.00
_cell.angle_beta   90.00
_cell.angle_gamma   90.00
#
_symmetry.space_group_name_H-M   'P 1'
#
loop_
_entity.id
_entity.type
_entity.pdbx_description
1 polymer ?
#
loop_
_entity_poly.entity_id
_entity_poly.type
_entity_poly.pdbx_seq_one_letter_code
_entity_poly.pdbx_strand_id
1 'polypeptide(L)'
;MNGSPATPTPGLTKLPGSNLRLMLDALPGCGLFRHLMVQGADGVKFDAVKDGEVSCALVVSSVLAMVNLIDQPHATVATTLDKMIQAGWRRVERPVLGGTVTIWPPNQRGHMHIGFFIGEQTYISNDETKGMPVRHGPVLIDRRGPSAYYAHPALAN
;
A
#
# COMPACT_ATOMS: atom_id res chain seq x y z
N MET A 1 29.05 18.75 -7.22
CA MET A 1 29.76 17.62 -6.58
C MET A 1 29.57 16.41 -7.48
N ASN A 2 30.61 16.00 -8.21
CA ASN A 2 30.57 14.83 -9.07
C ASN A 2 31.01 13.62 -8.25
N GLY A 3 30.06 12.92 -7.63
CA GLY A 3 30.32 11.61 -7.06
C GLY A 3 30.39 10.60 -8.19
N SER A 4 31.51 9.90 -8.33
CA SER A 4 31.60 8.71 -9.19
C SER A 4 30.48 7.74 -8.82
N PRO A 5 29.78 7.11 -9.80
CA PRO A 5 28.73 6.16 -9.49
C PRO A 5 29.33 5.02 -8.68
N ALA A 6 28.80 4.81 -7.48
CA ALA A 6 29.19 3.69 -6.63
C ALA A 6 29.00 2.39 -7.41
N THR A 7 30.07 1.61 -7.57
CA THR A 7 29.99 0.29 -8.19
C THR A 7 29.10 -0.59 -7.30
N PRO A 8 28.10 -1.31 -7.86
CA PRO A 8 27.26 -2.19 -7.07
C PRO A 8 28.13 -3.20 -6.33
N THR A 9 27.99 -3.29 -5.00
CA THR A 9 28.69 -4.30 -4.21
C THR A 9 28.17 -5.68 -4.59
N PRO A 10 28.99 -6.58 -5.16
CA PRO A 10 28.55 -7.92 -5.54
C PRO A 10 28.06 -8.69 -4.30
N GLY A 11 27.03 -9.52 -4.47
CA GLY A 11 26.53 -10.43 -3.43
C GLY A 11 25.51 -9.84 -2.45
N LEU A 12 25.06 -8.59 -2.63
CA LEU A 12 23.97 -8.03 -1.82
C LEU A 12 22.62 -8.58 -2.23
N THR A 13 21.83 -8.98 -1.24
CA THR A 13 20.44 -9.45 -1.42
C THR A 13 19.50 -8.54 -0.64
N LYS A 14 18.42 -8.06 -1.26
CA LYS A 14 17.39 -7.30 -0.57
C LYS A 14 16.66 -8.22 0.42
N LEU A 15 16.25 -7.66 1.56
CA LEU A 15 15.41 -8.33 2.55
C LEU A 15 13.99 -7.73 2.49
N PRO A 16 13.06 -8.27 1.69
CA PRO A 16 11.76 -7.64 1.45
C PRO A 16 10.95 -7.43 2.72
N GLY A 17 10.92 -8.42 3.63
CA GLY A 17 10.20 -8.31 4.90
C GLY A 17 10.74 -7.21 5.81
N SER A 18 12.07 -7.13 5.98
CA SER A 18 12.71 -6.08 6.78
C SER A 18 12.50 -4.70 6.17
N ASN A 19 12.68 -4.58 4.84
CA ASN A 19 12.49 -3.31 4.13
C ASN A 19 11.03 -2.85 4.21
N LEU A 20 10.08 -3.77 4.00
CA LEU A 20 8.65 -3.46 4.12
C LEU A 20 8.34 -2.98 5.53
N ARG A 21 8.81 -3.67 6.58
CA ARG A 21 8.56 -3.25 7.96
C ARG A 21 9.07 -1.84 8.24
N LEU A 22 10.32 -1.54 7.86
CA LEU A 22 10.92 -0.21 8.06
C LEU A 22 10.15 0.87 7.28
N MET A 23 9.73 0.58 6.04
CA MET A 23 8.90 1.49 5.26
C MET A 23 7.55 1.74 5.94
N LEU A 24 6.88 0.69 6.42
CA LEU A 24 5.60 0.81 7.13
C LEU A 24 5.75 1.62 8.43
N ASP A 25 6.87 1.47 9.14
CA ASP A 25 7.10 2.26 10.36
C ASP A 25 7.27 3.76 10.09
N ALA A 26 7.86 4.13 8.95
CA ALA A 26 8.05 5.50 8.50
C ALA A 26 6.86 6.09 7.71
N LEU A 27 5.89 5.26 7.33
CA LEU A 27 4.80 5.64 6.41
C LEU A 27 3.80 6.66 6.98
N PRO A 28 3.39 6.61 8.27
CA PRO A 28 2.41 7.56 8.81
C PRO A 28 2.86 9.01 8.69
N GLY A 29 1.97 9.88 8.19
CA GLY A 29 2.27 11.29 7.95
C GLY A 29 2.98 11.59 6.63
N CYS A 30 3.31 10.57 5.83
CA CYS A 30 3.99 10.75 4.55
C CYS A 30 3.06 11.33 3.47
N GLY A 31 3.36 12.55 3.01
CA GLY A 31 2.60 13.23 1.95
C GLY A 31 2.94 12.84 0.52
N LEU A 32 3.84 11.87 0.28
CA LEU A 32 4.30 11.50 -1.06
C LEU A 32 3.17 11.00 -1.98
N PHE A 33 2.13 10.41 -1.40
CA PHE A 33 1.04 9.77 -2.15
C PHE A 33 -0.18 10.69 -2.31
N ARG A 34 -0.05 11.97 -1.96
CA ARG A 34 -1.19 12.90 -1.95
C ARG A 34 -1.70 13.26 -3.35
N HIS A 35 -0.86 13.15 -4.38
CA HIS A 35 -1.23 13.50 -5.75
C HIS A 35 -0.79 12.42 -6.75
N LEU A 36 -1.64 12.20 -7.75
CA LEU A 36 -1.35 11.38 -8.91
C LEU A 36 -1.91 12.07 -10.15
N MET A 37 -1.06 12.86 -10.80
CA MET A 37 -1.44 13.56 -12.02
C MET A 37 -1.53 12.59 -13.19
N VAL A 38 -2.68 12.55 -13.84
CA VAL A 38 -2.93 11.75 -15.05
C VAL A 38 -3.44 12.65 -16.16
N GLN A 39 -3.36 12.15 -17.40
CA GLN A 39 -3.91 12.82 -18.58
C GLN A 39 -4.92 11.87 -19.25
N GLY A 40 -6.15 12.34 -19.43
CA GLY A 40 -7.19 11.61 -20.15
C GLY A 40 -6.90 11.51 -21.65
N ALA A 41 -7.64 10.64 -22.34
CA ALA A 41 -7.55 10.47 -23.79
C ALA A 41 -7.95 11.75 -24.56
N ASP A 42 -8.73 12.62 -23.93
CA ASP A 42 -9.11 13.96 -24.39
C ASP A 42 -8.02 15.03 -24.15
N GLY A 43 -6.91 14.67 -23.50
CA GLY A 43 -5.82 15.57 -23.16
C GLY A 43 -6.00 16.33 -21.83
N VAL A 44 -7.12 16.14 -21.12
CA VAL A 44 -7.38 16.82 -19.85
C VAL A 44 -6.51 16.24 -18.75
N LYS A 45 -5.82 17.11 -18.01
CA LYS A 45 -5.00 16.73 -16.85
C LYS A 45 -5.79 16.90 -15.56
N PHE A 46 -5.73 15.90 -14.69
CA PHE A 46 -6.38 15.95 -13.38
C PHE A 46 -5.62 15.11 -12.35
N ASP A 47 -5.86 15.40 -11.07
CA ASP A 47 -5.36 14.57 -9.97
C ASP A 47 -6.31 13.39 -9.73
N ALA A 48 -5.84 12.19 -10.07
CA ALA A 48 -6.63 10.97 -9.97
C ALA A 48 -6.96 10.58 -8.53
N VAL A 49 -6.17 11.04 -7.55
CA VAL A 49 -6.39 10.71 -6.12
C VAL A 49 -6.98 11.86 -5.30
N LYS A 50 -7.33 12.98 -5.96
CA LYS A 50 -8.07 14.10 -5.38
C LYS A 50 -7.46 14.62 -4.07
N ASP A 51 -6.22 15.08 -4.12
CA ASP A 51 -5.53 15.61 -2.95
C ASP A 51 -5.43 14.60 -1.78
N GLY A 52 -5.38 13.30 -2.12
CA GLY A 52 -5.21 12.21 -1.18
C GLY A 52 -6.51 11.55 -0.70
N GLU A 53 -7.70 12.06 -1.06
CA GLU A 53 -9.01 11.51 -0.64
C GLU A 53 -9.11 10.00 -0.96
N VAL A 54 -8.63 9.59 -2.14
CA VAL A 54 -8.76 8.20 -2.63
C VAL A 54 -7.41 7.53 -2.91
N SER A 55 -6.39 7.87 -2.12
CA SER A 55 -5.01 7.41 -2.33
C SER A 55 -4.65 6.04 -1.70
N CYS A 56 -5.59 5.36 -1.03
CA CYS A 56 -5.28 4.11 -0.30
C CYS A 56 -4.61 3.04 -1.18
N ALA A 57 -5.09 2.85 -2.41
CA ALA A 57 -4.50 1.92 -3.36
C ALA A 57 -3.11 2.36 -3.84
N LEU A 58 -2.90 3.66 -4.07
CA LEU A 58 -1.61 4.21 -4.48
C LEU A 58 -0.57 4.05 -3.38
N VAL A 59 -0.93 4.32 -2.13
CA VAL A 59 -0.06 4.10 -0.95
C VAL A 59 0.40 2.64 -0.89
N VAL A 60 -0.55 1.71 -0.86
CA VAL A 60 -0.24 0.29 -0.67
C VAL A 60 0.56 -0.26 -1.84
N SER A 61 0.12 -0.03 -3.08
CA SER A 61 0.81 -0.53 -4.27
C SER A 61 2.21 0.05 -4.41
N SER A 62 2.41 1.34 -4.13
CA SER A 62 3.73 1.96 -4.20
C SER A 62 4.70 1.33 -3.20
N VAL A 63 4.26 1.11 -1.97
CA VAL A 63 5.08 0.45 -0.94
C VAL A 63 5.45 -0.96 -1.36
N LEU A 64 4.48 -1.74 -1.87
CA LEU A 64 4.73 -3.09 -2.36
C LEU A 64 5.68 -3.13 -3.56
N ALA A 65 5.55 -2.19 -4.50
CA ALA A 65 6.42 -2.07 -5.66
C ALA A 65 7.87 -1.75 -5.26
N MET A 66 8.08 -0.87 -4.28
CA MET A 66 9.43 -0.53 -3.79
C MET A 66 10.20 -1.73 -3.22
N VAL A 67 9.48 -2.74 -2.71
CA VAL A 67 10.07 -3.99 -2.20
C VAL A 67 9.92 -5.17 -3.17
N ASN A 68 9.56 -4.91 -4.43
CA ASN A 68 9.39 -5.91 -5.49
C ASN A 68 8.37 -7.02 -5.15
N LEU A 69 7.32 -6.68 -4.41
CA LEU A 69 6.22 -7.61 -4.07
C LEU A 69 5.00 -7.47 -4.99
N ILE A 70 5.03 -6.47 -5.89
CA ILE A 70 4.21 -6.34 -7.09
C ILE A 70 5.06 -5.66 -8.18
N ASP A 71 4.53 -5.56 -9.40
CA ASP A 71 5.22 -5.01 -10.57
C ASP A 71 5.47 -3.50 -10.50
N GLN A 72 4.44 -2.70 -10.17
CA GLN A 72 4.50 -1.23 -10.15
C GLN A 72 3.39 -0.63 -9.28
N PRO A 73 3.39 0.70 -9.03
CA PRO A 73 2.27 1.37 -8.38
C PRO A 73 0.97 1.29 -9.21
N HIS A 74 -0.17 1.15 -8.52
CA HIS A 74 -1.52 1.08 -9.09
C HIS A 74 -2.48 1.98 -8.33
N ALA A 75 -3.37 2.68 -9.05
CA ALA A 75 -4.25 3.69 -8.47
C ALA A 75 -5.60 3.14 -7.94
N THR A 76 -5.92 1.87 -8.18
CA THR A 76 -7.21 1.29 -7.77
C THR A 76 -7.03 0.02 -6.95
N VAL A 77 -7.92 -0.20 -5.97
CA VAL A 77 -7.88 -1.40 -5.12
C VAL A 77 -8.03 -2.67 -5.96
N ALA A 78 -8.87 -2.65 -6.99
CA ALA A 78 -9.10 -3.80 -7.87
C ALA A 78 -7.83 -4.20 -8.62
N THR A 79 -7.14 -3.25 -9.26
CA THR A 79 -5.88 -3.53 -9.96
C THR A 79 -4.78 -3.93 -8.99
N THR A 80 -4.67 -3.28 -7.83
CA THR A 80 -3.69 -3.66 -6.80
C THR A 80 -3.90 -5.11 -6.35
N LEU A 81 -5.14 -5.53 -6.11
CA LEU A 81 -5.45 -6.92 -5.72
C LEU A 81 -5.12 -7.93 -6.82
N ASP A 82 -5.49 -7.66 -8.07
CA ASP A 82 -5.14 -8.51 -9.21
C ASP A 82 -3.62 -8.70 -9.30
N LYS A 83 -2.86 -7.62 -9.14
CA LYS A 83 -1.40 -7.62 -9.22
C LYS A 83 -0.73 -8.30 -8.04
N MET A 84 -1.30 -8.16 -6.85
CA MET A 84 -0.89 -8.95 -5.70
C MET A 84 -1.10 -10.45 -5.95
N ILE A 85 -2.27 -10.86 -6.44
CA ILE A 85 -2.55 -12.27 -6.70
C ILE A 85 -1.57 -12.84 -7.75
N GLN A 86 -1.34 -12.11 -8.85
CA GLN A 86 -0.35 -12.46 -9.87
C GLN A 86 1.07 -12.56 -9.30
N ALA A 87 1.41 -11.72 -8.33
CA ALA A 87 2.69 -11.74 -7.63
C ALA A 87 2.80 -12.82 -6.54
N GLY A 88 1.78 -13.66 -6.35
CA GLY A 88 1.82 -14.78 -5.42
C GLY A 88 1.27 -14.50 -4.01
N TRP A 89 0.62 -13.35 -3.81
CA TRP A 89 -0.14 -13.09 -2.58
C TRP A 89 -1.34 -14.03 -2.50
N ARG A 90 -1.61 -14.52 -1.29
CA ARG A 90 -2.69 -15.47 -1.04
C ARG A 90 -3.62 -14.95 0.04
N ARG A 91 -4.92 -15.17 -0.15
CA ARG A 91 -5.91 -14.89 0.88
C ARG A 91 -5.64 -15.79 2.10
N VAL A 92 -5.71 -15.21 3.29
CA VAL A 92 -5.57 -15.92 4.57
C VAL A 92 -6.77 -15.61 5.46
N GLU A 93 -7.09 -16.51 6.39
CA GLU A 93 -8.24 -16.35 7.29
C GLU A 93 -8.02 -15.25 8.34
N ARG A 94 -6.77 -15.08 8.78
CA ARG A 94 -6.39 -14.13 9.82
C ARG A 94 -5.11 -13.39 9.41
N PRO A 95 -4.96 -12.12 9.79
CA PRO A 95 -3.76 -11.39 9.46
C PRO A 95 -2.57 -11.93 10.26
N VAL A 96 -1.43 -12.07 9.58
CA VAL A 96 -0.15 -12.44 10.19
C VAL A 96 0.75 -11.21 10.29
N LEU A 97 1.64 -11.21 11.29
CA LEU A 97 2.66 -10.18 11.42
C LEU A 97 3.56 -10.14 10.17
N GLY A 98 4.13 -8.98 9.88
CA GLY A 98 5.09 -8.83 8.77
C GLY A 98 4.53 -8.19 7.50
N GLY A 99 3.38 -7.48 7.57
CA GLY A 99 2.88 -6.70 6.44
C GLY A 99 1.77 -7.37 5.64
N THR A 100 0.89 -8.13 6.30
CA THR A 100 -0.37 -8.59 5.69
C THR A 100 -1.11 -7.39 5.10
N VAL A 101 -1.55 -7.52 3.86
CA VAL A 101 -2.41 -6.52 3.23
C VAL A 101 -3.86 -6.83 3.59
N THR A 102 -4.57 -5.81 4.05
CA THR A 102 -5.93 -5.91 4.56
C THR A 102 -6.88 -5.11 3.68
N ILE A 103 -8.05 -5.68 3.42
CA ILE A 103 -9.12 -5.05 2.65
C ILE A 103 -10.32 -4.82 3.56
N TRP A 104 -10.94 -3.66 3.39
CA TRP A 104 -12.25 -3.33 3.95
C TRP A 104 -13.29 -3.29 2.81
N PRO A 105 -14.53 -3.70 3.10
CA PRO A 105 -15.59 -3.77 2.08
C PRO A 105 -15.93 -2.36 1.55
N PRO A 106 -16.66 -2.25 0.43
CA PRO A 106 -17.12 -0.96 -0.09
C PRO A 106 -17.90 -0.14 0.95
N ASN A 107 -17.70 1.18 0.99
CA ASN A 107 -18.59 2.10 1.71
C ASN A 107 -19.89 2.35 0.91
N GLN A 108 -20.75 3.25 1.41
CA GLN A 108 -21.99 3.64 0.73
C GLN A 108 -21.78 4.27 -0.66
N ARG A 109 -20.57 4.76 -0.95
CA ARG A 109 -20.16 5.31 -2.26
C ARG A 109 -19.53 4.24 -3.16
N GLY A 110 -19.46 2.99 -2.72
CA GLY A 110 -18.86 1.88 -3.47
C GLY A 110 -17.32 1.81 -3.39
N HIS A 111 -16.66 2.63 -2.55
CA HIS A 111 -15.21 2.64 -2.44
C HIS A 111 -14.71 1.62 -1.42
N MET A 112 -13.94 0.63 -1.90
CA MET A 112 -13.16 -0.25 -1.03
C MET A 112 -12.00 0.49 -0.39
N HIS A 113 -11.52 -0.03 0.74
CA HIS A 113 -10.34 0.50 1.40
C HIS A 113 -9.28 -0.60 1.58
N ILE A 114 -8.00 -0.20 1.55
CA ILE A 114 -6.85 -1.12 1.59
C ILE A 114 -5.75 -0.54 2.48
N GLY A 115 -5.05 -1.41 3.18
CA GLY A 115 -3.95 -1.03 4.07
C GLY A 115 -3.11 -2.23 4.48
N PHE A 116 -2.21 -2.01 5.45
CA PHE A 116 -1.35 -3.03 6.03
C PHE A 116 -1.73 -3.31 7.47
N PHE A 117 -1.78 -4.58 7.86
CA PHE A 117 -1.74 -4.97 9.26
C PHE A 117 -0.29 -5.02 9.75
N ILE A 118 -0.03 -4.40 10.90
CA ILE A 118 1.31 -4.27 11.47
C ILE A 118 1.47 -4.86 12.88
N GLY A 119 0.44 -5.55 13.38
CA GLY A 119 0.42 -6.20 14.70
C GLY A 119 -0.53 -5.53 15.69
N GLU A 120 -0.87 -6.22 16.78
CA GLU A 120 -1.61 -5.67 17.94
C GLU A 120 -2.90 -4.91 17.54
N GLN A 121 -3.71 -5.48 16.64
CA GLN A 121 -4.91 -4.83 16.10
C GLN A 121 -4.66 -3.44 15.46
N THR A 122 -3.42 -3.18 15.06
CA THR A 122 -3.01 -1.92 14.45
C THR A 122 -2.80 -2.10 12.96
N TYR A 123 -3.30 -1.12 12.22
CA TYR A 123 -3.25 -1.06 10.76
C TYR A 123 -2.67 0.28 10.32
N ILE A 124 -2.07 0.29 9.12
CA ILE A 124 -1.65 1.51 8.43
C ILE A 124 -2.36 1.58 7.10
N SER A 125 -3.05 2.68 6.84
CA SER A 125 -3.70 2.96 5.57
C SER A 125 -3.84 4.46 5.36
N ASN A 126 -4.20 4.87 4.14
CA ASN A 126 -4.51 6.28 3.84
C ASN A 126 -5.75 6.74 4.61
N ASP A 127 -5.66 7.92 5.24
CA ASP A 127 -6.80 8.61 5.81
C ASP A 127 -7.35 9.61 4.77
N GLU A 128 -8.62 9.44 4.38
CA GLU A 128 -9.26 10.27 3.35
C GLU A 128 -9.37 11.75 3.75
N THR A 129 -9.45 12.05 5.04
CA THR A 129 -9.59 13.43 5.54
C THR A 129 -8.24 14.13 5.61
N LYS A 130 -7.18 13.39 5.96
CA LYS A 130 -5.82 13.93 6.07
C LYS A 130 -5.03 13.85 4.75
N GLY A 131 -5.47 13.03 3.80
CA GLY A 131 -4.79 12.81 2.52
C GLY A 131 -3.42 12.14 2.66
N MET A 132 -3.23 11.34 3.71
CA MET A 132 -1.95 10.69 4.03
C MET A 132 -2.14 9.41 4.84
N PRO A 133 -1.15 8.50 4.85
CA PRO A 133 -1.20 7.29 5.68
C PRO A 133 -1.22 7.62 7.18
N VAL A 134 -1.98 6.84 7.95
CA VAL A 134 -2.06 6.93 9.42
C VAL A 134 -2.08 5.55 10.05
N ARG A 135 -1.75 5.48 11.34
CA ARG A 135 -2.02 4.30 12.18
C ARG A 135 -3.45 4.37 12.70
N HIS A 136 -4.17 3.26 12.67
CA HIS A 136 -5.54 3.15 13.19
C HIS A 136 -5.87 1.72 13.64
N GLY A 137 -6.98 1.58 14.38
CA GLY A 137 -7.52 0.27 14.76
C GLY A 137 -8.24 -0.45 13.60
N PRO A 138 -8.80 -1.65 13.83
CA PRO A 138 -9.41 -2.46 12.76
C PRO A 138 -10.67 -1.82 12.16
N VAL A 139 -11.43 -1.09 12.97
CA VAL A 139 -12.70 -0.49 12.56
C VAL A 139 -12.43 0.95 12.07
N LEU A 140 -12.84 1.24 10.83
CA LEU A 140 -12.74 2.58 10.24
C LEU A 140 -13.78 3.53 10.87
N ILE A 141 -13.64 4.83 10.61
CA ILE A 141 -14.56 5.86 11.12
C ILE A 141 -16.02 5.63 10.69
N ASP A 142 -16.23 5.04 9.52
CA ASP A 142 -17.54 4.64 8.98
C ASP A 142 -18.03 3.27 9.48
N ARG A 143 -17.39 2.73 10.52
CA ARG A 143 -17.71 1.46 11.19
C ARG A 143 -17.47 0.21 10.37
N ARG A 144 -16.81 0.29 9.21
CA ARG A 144 -16.38 -0.90 8.47
C ARG A 144 -15.22 -1.59 9.18
N GLY A 145 -15.33 -2.90 9.36
CA GLY A 145 -14.22 -3.79 9.73
C GLY A 145 -13.57 -4.43 8.49
N PRO A 146 -12.41 -5.08 8.67
CA PRO A 146 -11.76 -5.82 7.59
C PRO A 146 -12.64 -6.95 7.04
N SER A 147 -12.56 -7.21 5.74
CA SER A 147 -13.28 -8.30 5.06
C SER A 147 -12.36 -9.35 4.41
N ALA A 148 -11.10 -9.00 4.16
CA ALA A 148 -10.11 -9.94 3.64
C ALA A 148 -8.68 -9.58 4.05
N TYR A 149 -7.84 -10.61 4.12
CA TYR A 149 -6.42 -10.52 4.44
C TYR A 149 -5.61 -11.26 3.40
N TYR A 150 -4.46 -10.71 3.01
CA TYR A 150 -3.55 -11.30 2.04
C TYR A 150 -2.13 -11.33 2.61
N ALA A 151 -1.51 -12.50 2.53
CA ALA A 151 -0.13 -12.71 2.94
C ALA A 151 0.72 -13.14 1.74
N HIS A 152 2.00 -12.78 1.77
CA HIS A 152 2.97 -13.17 0.74
C HIS A 152 4.04 -14.08 1.35
N PRO A 153 4.40 -15.21 0.69
CA PRO A 153 5.37 -16.16 1.25
C PRO A 153 6.76 -15.54 1.49
N ALA A 154 7.18 -14.54 0.69
CA ALA A 154 8.45 -13.84 0.90
C ALA A 154 8.49 -12.93 2.15
N LEU A 155 7.37 -12.82 2.88
CA LEU A 155 7.28 -12.09 4.15
C LEU A 155 7.20 -13.03 5.36
N ALA A 156 7.05 -14.33 5.15
CA ALA A 156 7.10 -15.33 6.21
C ALA A 156 8.57 -15.58 6.57
N ASN A 157 8.94 -15.24 7.81
CA ASN A 157 10.18 -15.69 8.45
C ASN A 157 9.88 -16.92 9.31
#